data_AF-A0A1W9U3M1-F1
#
_entry.id   AF-A0A1W9U3M1-F1
#
_cell.length_a   1.000
_cell.length_b   1.000
_cell.length_c   1.000
_cell.angle_alpha   90.00
_cell.angle_beta   90.00
_cell.angle_gamma   90.00
#
_symmetry.space_group_name_H-M   'P 1'
#
loop_
_entity.id
_entity.type
_entity.pdbx_description
1 polymer ?
#
loop_
_entity_poly.entity_id
_entity_poly.type
_entity_poly.pdbx_seq_one_letter_code
_entity_poly.pdbx_strand_id
1 'polypeptide(L)'
;MPPSYGGKKPIIAYKTGLGDIGNRASHSHTGSIAGRGEIYSGAFSHAGRLTVNSVEELLDTAKALDVSPISNASSVAILSSQAGPGIAAADIC
;
A
#
# COMPACT_ATOMS: atom_id res chain seq x y z
N MET A 1 15.60 6.64 -10.19
CA MET A 1 14.22 6.61 -10.72
C MET A 1 13.33 6.03 -9.64
N PRO A 2 12.23 6.69 -9.24
CA PRO A 2 11.22 6.02 -8.41
C PRO A 2 10.67 4.79 -9.16
N PRO A 3 10.31 3.72 -8.46
CA PRO A 3 9.75 2.53 -9.11
C PRO A 3 8.49 2.90 -9.89
N SER A 4 8.41 2.51 -11.16
CA SER A 4 7.19 2.66 -11.95
C SER A 4 6.19 1.59 -11.51
N TYR A 5 5.17 1.97 -10.75
CA TYR A 5 4.04 1.10 -10.39
C TYR A 5 3.11 0.77 -11.59
N GLY A 6 3.47 1.24 -12.78
CA GLY A 6 2.67 1.23 -14.01
C GLY A 6 2.80 -0.06 -14.81
N GLY A 7 1.92 -1.02 -14.53
CA GLY A 7 1.47 -2.01 -15.52
C GLY A 7 0.13 -1.60 -16.14
N LYS A 8 -0.39 -2.36 -17.12
CA LYS A 8 -1.77 -2.16 -17.65
C LYS A 8 -2.84 -2.17 -16.55
N LYS A 9 -2.58 -2.86 -15.45
CA LYS A 9 -3.43 -2.89 -14.25
C LYS A 9 -2.55 -2.66 -13.03
N PRO A 10 -2.86 -1.68 -12.16
CA PRO A 10 -2.13 -1.51 -10.92
C PRO A 10 -2.35 -2.71 -10.00
N ILE A 11 -1.35 -3.04 -9.18
CA ILE A 11 -1.41 -4.13 -8.21
C ILE A 11 -1.04 -3.57 -6.84
N ILE A 12 -1.93 -3.79 -5.87
CA ILE A 12 -1.77 -3.43 -4.47
C ILE A 12 -1.68 -4.72 -3.66
N ALA A 13 -0.76 -4.79 -2.70
CA ALA A 13 -0.54 -5.95 -1.84
C ALA A 13 -0.69 -5.57 -0.37
N TYR A 14 -1.47 -6.37 0.35
CA TYR A 14 -1.57 -6.31 1.80
C TYR A 14 -1.08 -7.65 2.38
N LYS A 15 -0.01 -7.62 3.20
CA LYS A 15 0.55 -8.83 3.82
C LYS A 15 0.06 -8.98 5.25
N THR A 16 -0.70 -10.04 5.49
CA THR A 16 -1.12 -10.44 6.84
C THR A 16 -0.11 -11.36 7.51
N GLY A 17 -0.28 -11.65 8.80
CA GLY A 17 0.55 -12.62 9.52
C GLY A 17 1.95 -12.13 9.88
N LEU A 18 2.13 -10.80 9.98
CA LEU A 18 3.40 -10.17 10.36
C LEU A 18 3.70 -10.24 11.86
N GLY A 19 2.66 -10.22 12.70
CA GLY A 19 2.79 -10.36 14.15
C GLY A 19 2.72 -11.81 14.62
N ASP A 20 3.18 -12.07 15.84
CA ASP A 20 3.29 -13.42 16.41
C ASP A 20 1.98 -14.22 16.37
N ILE A 21 0.86 -13.57 16.73
CA ILE A 21 -0.47 -14.19 16.72
C ILE A 21 -0.85 -14.58 15.29
N GLY A 22 -0.64 -13.69 14.32
CA GLY A 22 -0.97 -13.94 12.92
C GLY A 22 -0.08 -15.01 12.29
N ASN A 23 1.19 -15.06 12.67
CA ASN A 23 2.10 -16.12 12.22
C ASN A 23 1.67 -17.49 12.77
N ARG A 24 1.35 -17.59 14.06
CA ARG A 24 0.78 -18.81 14.66
C ARG A 24 -0.56 -19.21 14.03
N ALA A 25 -1.44 -18.24 13.77
CA ALA A 25 -2.69 -18.50 13.09
C ALA A 25 -2.48 -19.07 11.67
N SER A 26 -1.48 -18.56 10.94
CA SER A 26 -1.10 -19.07 9.62
C SER A 26 -0.69 -20.54 9.69
N HIS A 27 0.13 -20.92 10.68
CA HIS A 27 0.51 -22.31 10.90
C HIS A 27 -0.68 -23.23 11.14
N SER A 28 -1.61 -22.84 12.02
CA SER A 28 -2.78 -23.66 12.31
C SER A 28 -3.76 -23.73 11.14
N HIS A 29 -3.85 -22.68 10.32
CA HIS A 29 -4.80 -22.61 9.22
C HIS A 29 -4.30 -23.32 7.96
N THR A 30 -3.05 -23.09 7.56
CA THR A 30 -2.50 -23.59 6.28
C THR A 30 -1.38 -24.61 6.45
N GLY A 31 -0.92 -24.87 7.68
CA GLY A 31 0.21 -25.76 7.96
C GLY A 31 1.59 -25.15 7.69
N SER A 32 1.68 -23.85 7.40
CA SER A 32 2.92 -23.16 7.03
C SER A 32 3.22 -21.93 7.90
N ILE A 33 4.51 -21.60 8.05
CA ILE A 33 4.94 -20.27 8.55
C ILE A 33 4.37 -19.18 7.63
N ALA A 34 4.03 -18.01 8.18
CA ALA A 34 3.58 -16.85 7.40
C ALA A 34 4.70 -16.20 6.55
N GLY A 35 5.96 -16.59 6.82
CA GLY A 35 7.16 -16.00 6.24
C GLY A 35 7.51 -14.63 6.83
N ARG A 36 8.73 -14.16 6.57
CA ARG A 36 9.23 -12.89 7.11
C ARG A 36 8.67 -11.70 6.36
N GLY A 37 8.13 -10.72 7.08
CA GLY A 37 7.56 -9.50 6.50
C GLY A 37 8.52 -8.75 5.60
N GLU A 38 9.78 -8.61 6.04
CA GLU A 38 10.81 -7.87 5.30
C GLU A 38 11.08 -8.50 3.92
N ILE A 39 11.04 -9.83 3.81
CA ILE A 39 11.26 -10.53 2.53
C ILE A 39 10.11 -10.25 1.57
N TYR A 40 8.86 -10.31 2.05
CA TYR A 40 7.70 -9.98 1.23
C TYR A 40 7.70 -8.50 0.80
N SER A 41 7.97 -7.58 1.72
CA SER A 41 8.06 -6.15 1.43
C SER A 41 9.14 -5.86 0.37
N GLY A 42 10.34 -6.44 0.53
CA GLY A 42 11.41 -6.33 -0.45
C GLY A 42 11.04 -6.90 -1.81
N ALA A 43 10.41 -8.08 -1.85
CA ALA A 43 9.95 -8.70 -3.08
C ALA A 43 8.88 -7.88 -3.81
N PHE A 44 7.91 -7.33 -3.07
CA PHE A 44 6.87 -6.47 -3.62
C PHE A 44 7.43 -5.15 -4.15
N SER A 45 8.35 -4.52 -3.40
CA SER A 45 9.04 -3.31 -3.83
C SER A 45 9.85 -3.55 -5.11
N HIS A 46 10.63 -4.64 -5.16
CA HIS A 46 11.40 -5.03 -6.34
C HIS A 46 10.50 -5.30 -7.56
N ALA A 47 9.32 -5.86 -7.35
CA ALA A 47 8.33 -6.12 -8.39
C ALA A 47 7.48 -4.89 -8.78
N GLY A 48 7.75 -3.70 -8.21
CA GLY A 48 7.00 -2.47 -8.48
C GLY A 48 5.55 -2.54 -8.02
N ARG A 49 5.30 -3.09 -6.83
CA ARG A 49 3.95 -3.24 -6.25
C ARG A 49 3.76 -2.28 -5.08
N LEU A 50 2.58 -1.68 -5.01
CA LEU A 50 2.19 -0.85 -3.87
C LEU A 50 1.87 -1.76 -2.69
N THR A 51 2.51 -1.53 -1.55
CA THR A 51 2.24 -2.27 -0.31
C THR A 51 1.54 -1.37 0.68
N VAL A 52 0.50 -1.88 1.32
CA VAL A 52 -0.30 -1.19 2.34
C VAL A 52 -0.28 -1.97 3.65
N ASN A 53 -0.59 -1.30 4.76
CA ASN A 53 -0.42 -1.85 6.10
C ASN A 53 -1.75 -2.19 6.79
N SER A 54 -2.88 -1.82 6.21
CA SER A 54 -4.21 -2.13 6.73
C SER A 54 -5.19 -2.49 5.62
N VAL A 55 -6.31 -3.09 6.02
CA VAL A 55 -7.43 -3.36 5.11
C VAL A 55 -8.08 -2.05 4.66
N GLU A 56 -8.13 -1.04 5.53
CA GLU A 56 -8.64 0.30 5.20
C GLU A 56 -7.79 0.93 4.09
N GLU A 57 -6.46 0.97 4.27
CA GLU A 57 -5.54 1.47 3.24
C GLU A 57 -5.64 0.67 1.93
N LEU A 58 -5.86 -0.66 2.00
CA LEU A 58 -6.06 -1.48 0.81
C LEU A 58 -7.28 -1.03 0.00
N LEU A 59 -8.41 -0.82 0.67
CA LEU A 59 -9.66 -0.42 0.03
C LEU A 59 -9.59 1.02 -0.47
N ASP A 60 -9.04 1.94 0.32
CA ASP A 60 -8.89 3.35 -0.06
C ASP A 60 -7.96 3.50 -1.26
N THR A 61 -6.82 2.80 -1.25
CA THR A 61 -5.86 2.81 -2.37
C THR A 61 -6.50 2.19 -3.61
N ALA A 62 -7.21 1.07 -3.46
CA ALA A 62 -7.91 0.44 -4.59
C ALA A 62 -8.95 1.39 -5.19
N LYS A 63 -9.70 2.11 -4.35
CA LYS A 63 -10.69 3.08 -4.82
C LYS A 63 -10.04 4.29 -5.50
N ALA A 64 -8.94 4.80 -4.96
CA ALA A 64 -8.18 5.89 -5.57
C ALA A 64 -7.68 5.53 -6.98
N LEU A 65 -7.19 4.31 -7.17
CA LEU A 65 -6.70 3.82 -8.47
C LEU A 65 -7.82 3.46 -9.47
N ASP A 66 -9.03 3.20 -8.98
CA ASP A 66 -10.22 2.98 -9.80
C ASP A 66 -10.72 4.29 -10.42
N VAL A 67 -10.69 5.38 -9.64
CA VAL A 67 -11.22 6.69 -10.09
C VAL A 67 -10.15 7.61 -10.69
N SER A 68 -8.87 7.30 -10.51
CA SER A 68 -7.76 8.13 -10.97
C SER A 68 -6.61 7.29 -11.51
N PRO A 69 -6.06 7.61 -12.70
CA PRO A 69 -4.87 6.95 -13.21
C PRO A 69 -3.64 7.31 -12.38
N ILE A 70 -2.66 6.40 -12.35
CA ILE A 70 -1.35 6.71 -11.76
C ILE A 70 -0.69 7.82 -12.57
N SER A 71 -0.40 8.93 -11.90
CA SER A 71 0.29 10.07 -12.50
C SER A 71 1.80 9.85 -12.53
N ASN A 72 2.45 10.25 -13.63
CA ASN A 72 3.90 10.33 -13.74
C ASN A 72 4.45 11.72 -13.38
N ALA A 73 3.60 12.60 -12.84
CA ALA A 73 4.02 13.95 -12.44
C ALA A 73 5.04 13.89 -11.30
N SER A 74 6.05 14.76 -11.37
CA SER A 74 7.08 14.87 -10.32
C SER A 74 6.64 15.74 -9.13
N SER A 75 5.43 16.31 -9.19
CA SER A 75 4.88 17.20 -8.16
C SER A 75 3.36 17.06 -8.07
N VAL A 76 2.84 17.22 -6.87
CA VAL A 76 1.40 17.27 -6.55
C VAL A 76 1.08 18.57 -5.79
N ALA A 77 -0.14 19.06 -5.91
CA ALA A 77 -0.61 20.23 -5.16
C ALA A 77 -1.87 19.87 -4.36
N ILE A 78 -1.98 20.40 -3.15
CA ILE A 78 -3.16 20.30 -2.31
C ILE A 78 -3.99 21.57 -2.50
N LEU A 79 -5.24 21.42 -2.95
CA LEU A 79 -6.20 22.51 -3.08
C LEU A 79 -7.35 22.29 -2.10
N SER A 80 -7.54 23.23 -1.18
CA SER A 80 -8.62 23.18 -0.18
C SER A 80 -9.23 24.57 0.00
N SER A 81 -10.56 24.64 0.13
CA SER A 81 -11.28 25.87 0.48
C SER A 81 -11.17 26.22 1.97
N GLN A 82 -10.65 25.31 2.79
CA GLN A 82 -10.53 25.45 4.24
C GLN A 82 -9.12 25.07 4.71
N ALA A 83 -8.61 25.81 5.69
CA ALA A 83 -7.26 25.58 6.22
C ALA A 83 -7.11 24.21 6.87
N GLY A 84 -8.07 23.78 7.70
CA GLY A 84 -7.98 22.53 8.47
C GLY A 84 -7.71 21.28 7.62
N PRO A 85 -8.59 20.94 6.65
CA PRO A 85 -8.36 19.81 5.75
C PRO A 85 -7.07 19.94 4.91
N GLY A 86 -6.71 21.17 4.53
CA GLY A 86 -5.49 21.43 3.76
C GLY A 86 -4.22 21.15 4.56
N ILE A 87 -4.19 21.57 5.83
CA ILE A 87 -3.09 21.29 6.76
C ILE A 87 -3.01 19.80 7.07
N ALA A 88 -4.15 19.16 7.38
CA ALA A 88 -4.19 17.74 7.67
C ALA A 88 -3.70 16.88 6.49
N ALA A 89 -4.06 17.24 5.26
CA ALA A 89 -3.53 16.59 4.06
C ALA A 89 -2.03 16.86 3.88
N ALA A 90 -1.56 18.07 4.17
CA ALA A 90 -0.14 18.43 4.06
C ALA A 90 0.74 17.70 5.08
N ASP A 91 0.22 17.37 6.28
CA ASP A 91 0.97 16.65 7.31
C ASP A 91 1.28 15.18 6.92
N ILE A 92 0.47 14.59 6.04
CA ILE A 92 0.57 13.17 5.66
C ILE A 92 1.13 12.94 4.24
N CYS A 93 1.46 14.01 3.52
CA CYS A 93 1.95 13.99 2.13
C CYS A 93 3.43 14.38 2.06
#